data_AF-G0EDA7-F1
#
_entry.id   AF-G0EDA7-F1
#
_cell.length_a   1.000
_cell.length_b   1.000
_cell.length_c   1.000
_cell.angle_alpha   90.00
_cell.angle_beta   90.00
_cell.angle_gamma   90.00
#
_symmetry.space_group_name_H-M   'P 1'
#
loop_
_entity.id
_entity.type
_entity.pdbx_description
1 polymer ?
#
loop_
_entity_poly.entity_id
_entity_poly.type
_entity_poly.pdbx_seq_one_letter_code
_entity_poly.pdbx_strand_id
1 'polypeptide(L)'
;MCKKRIEVDVCIEGIGCRRVQAELHPKGCMHATRTHLDIPIVEGLEMLAELGKKRGLHLDYTIVGDCLVLETSGLPATKICSKEIPKPATRRVLLRVLRPGRIYIGL
;
A
#
# COMPACT_ATOMS: atom_id res chain seq x y z
N MET A 1 10.22 7.79 -18.12
CA MET A 1 10.27 7.44 -16.68
C MET A 1 9.25 6.34 -16.42
N CYS A 2 9.67 5.20 -15.85
CA CYS A 2 8.75 4.06 -15.62
C CYS A 2 8.01 4.12 -14.28
N LYS A 3 8.48 4.94 -13.33
CA LYS A 3 7.88 5.12 -12.01
C LYS A 3 7.78 6.60 -11.64
N LYS A 4 6.84 6.94 -10.77
CA LYS A 4 6.65 8.28 -10.21
C LYS A 4 6.87 8.23 -8.70
N ARG A 5 7.71 9.12 -8.16
CA ARG A 5 7.80 9.30 -6.70
C ARG A 5 6.64 10.16 -6.24
N ILE A 6 5.93 9.72 -5.21
CA ILE A 6 4.78 10.42 -4.63
C ILE A 6 4.94 10.49 -3.12
N GLU A 7 4.38 11.52 -2.51
CA GLU A 7 4.22 11.58 -1.06
C GLU A 7 2.91 10.90 -0.67
N VAL A 8 2.98 10.03 0.34
CA VAL A 8 1.82 9.36 0.91
C VAL A 8 1.82 9.52 2.41
N ASP A 9 0.67 9.83 2.98
CA ASP A 9 0.46 9.79 4.42
C ASP A 9 -0.03 8.38 4.78
N VAL A 10 0.75 7.68 5.62
CA VAL A 10 0.42 6.37 6.17
C VAL A 10 -0.04 6.57 7.60
N CYS A 11 -1.32 6.33 7.86
CA CYS A 11 -1.92 6.45 9.18
C CYS A 11 -2.35 5.08 9.69
N ILE A 12 -1.86 4.71 10.86
CA ILE A 12 -2.18 3.43 11.49
C ILE A 12 -2.89 3.73 12.80
N GLU A 13 -4.05 3.12 12.98
CA GLU A 13 -4.83 3.24 14.21
C GLU A 13 -4.00 2.85 15.43
N GLY A 14 -4.01 3.69 16.47
CA GLY A 14 -3.23 3.50 17.70
C GLY A 14 -1.75 3.90 17.63
N ILE A 15 -1.20 4.20 16.45
CA ILE A 15 0.22 4.58 16.27
C ILE A 15 0.35 6.03 15.78
N GLY A 16 -0.48 6.42 14.81
CA GLY A 16 -0.49 7.77 14.23
C GLY A 16 -0.15 7.80 12.75
N CYS A 17 0.10 9.00 12.23
CA CYS A 17 0.34 9.25 10.81
C CYS A 17 1.80 9.60 10.55
N ARG A 18 2.36 9.04 9.47
CA ARG A 18 3.69 9.39 8.96
C ARG A 18 3.63 9.65 7.47
N ARG A 19 4.25 10.75 7.06
CA ARG A 19 4.48 11.04 5.64
C ARG A 19 5.70 10.28 5.16
N VAL A 20 5.57 9.56 4.05
CA VAL A 20 6.66 8.81 3.44
C VAL A 20 6.71 9.02 1.94
N GLN A 21 7.90 8.90 1.37
CA GLN A 21 8.07 8.88 -0.09
C GLN A 21 7.86 7.46 -0.62
N ALA A 22 6.81 7.27 -1.41
CA ALA A 22 6.49 6.02 -2.09
C ALA A 22 6.82 6.10 -3.59
N GLU A 23 6.87 4.95 -4.23
CA GLU A 23 7.03 4.85 -5.69
C GLU A 23 5.77 4.26 -6.31
N LEU A 24 5.10 5.04 -7.17
CA LEU A 24 3.94 4.61 -7.94
C LEU A 24 4.41 4.10 -9.31
N HIS A 25 4.02 2.87 -9.62
CA HIS A 25 4.36 2.17 -10.84
C HIS A 25 3.10 1.87 -11.64
N PRO A 26 2.93 2.42 -12.85
CA PRO A 26 1.83 2.04 -13.72
C PRO A 26 1.96 0.59 -14.19
N LYS A 27 0.84 -0.02 -14.56
CA LYS A 27 0.84 -1.32 -15.26
C LYS A 27 1.80 -1.30 -16.46
N GLY A 28 2.58 -2.36 -16.63
CA GLY A 28 3.61 -2.48 -17.66
C GLY A 28 4.99 -1.97 -17.25
N CYS A 29 5.11 -1.16 -16.20
CA CYS A 29 6.40 -0.78 -15.64
C CYS A 29 7.12 -2.01 -15.06
N MET A 30 8.37 -2.27 -15.47
CA MET A 30 9.17 -3.40 -14.99
C MET A 30 8.44 -4.76 -15.07
N HIS A 31 7.66 -4.97 -16.13
CA HIS A 31 6.82 -6.17 -16.33
C HIS A 31 5.71 -6.35 -15.28
N ALA A 32 5.34 -5.29 -14.54
CA ALA A 32 4.23 -5.36 -13.61
C ALA A 32 2.91 -5.60 -14.35
N THR A 33 2.18 -6.63 -13.93
CA THR A 33 0.87 -6.99 -14.51
C THR A 33 -0.27 -6.07 -14.08
N ARG A 34 -0.03 -5.23 -13.07
CA ARG A 34 -0.95 -4.24 -12.51
C ARG A 34 -0.21 -2.99 -12.04
N THR A 35 -0.94 -1.90 -11.89
CA THR A 35 -0.44 -0.70 -11.23
C THR A 35 -0.16 -1.03 -9.77
N HIS A 36 0.92 -0.52 -9.20
CA HIS A 36 1.26 -0.79 -7.82
C HIS A 36 2.00 0.36 -7.15
N LEU A 37 1.95 0.36 -5.84
CA LEU A 37 2.61 1.31 -4.97
C LEU A 37 3.63 0.59 -4.08
N ASP A 38 4.87 1.04 -4.13
CA ASP A 38 5.95 0.57 -3.27
C ASP A 38 6.17 1.56 -2.12
N ILE A 39 5.72 1.20 -0.92
CA ILE A 39 5.77 2.02 0.30
C ILE A 39 6.89 1.50 1.21
N PRO A 40 7.76 2.36 1.79
CA PRO A 40 8.68 1.93 2.81
C PRO A 40 7.96 1.39 4.05
N ILE A 41 8.48 0.31 4.65
CA ILE A 41 8.00 -0.19 5.93
C ILE A 41 8.41 0.83 6.99
N VAL A 42 7.41 1.45 7.62
CA VAL A 42 7.56 2.34 8.77
C VAL A 42 6.92 1.68 9.98
N GLU A 43 7.21 2.22 11.17
CA GLU A 43 6.61 1.78 12.43
C GLU A 43 5.09 1.60 12.32
N GLY A 44 4.64 0.40 12.67
CA GLY A 44 3.27 -0.08 12.57
C GLY A 44 2.97 -0.91 11.32
N LEU A 45 3.69 -0.72 10.22
CA LEU A 45 3.51 -1.50 8.99
C LEU A 45 4.19 -2.86 9.04
N GLU A 46 5.02 -3.15 10.06
CA GLU A 46 5.75 -4.41 10.18
C GLU A 46 4.79 -5.60 10.18
N MET A 47 3.65 -5.49 10.89
CA MET A 47 2.64 -6.55 10.94
C MET A 47 2.05 -6.83 9.55
N LEU A 48 1.68 -5.78 8.80
CA LEU A 48 1.19 -5.91 7.42
C LEU A 48 2.27 -6.48 6.50
N ALA A 49 3.53 -6.07 6.69
CA ALA A 49 4.66 -6.60 5.94
C ALA A 49 4.86 -8.11 6.20
N GLU A 50 4.81 -8.57 7.46
CA GLU A 50 4.91 -9.99 7.79
C GLU A 50 3.81 -10.82 7.13
N LEU A 51 2.57 -10.32 7.12
CA LEU A 51 1.47 -10.97 6.40
C LEU A 51 1.71 -11.03 4.88
N GLY A 52 2.33 -10.00 4.32
CA GLY A 52 2.68 -9.89 2.91
C GLY A 52 3.81 -10.80 2.43
N LYS A 53 4.66 -11.32 3.32
CA LYS A 53 5.86 -12.12 2.98
C LYS A 53 5.58 -13.52 2.44
N LYS A 54 4.43 -14.14 2.76
CA LYS A 54 4.17 -15.55 2.42
C LYS A 54 3.89 -15.79 0.93
N ARG A 55 2.69 -15.45 0.47
CA ARG A 55 2.23 -15.61 -0.94
C ARG A 55 1.65 -14.32 -1.53
N GLY A 56 1.81 -13.22 -0.79
CA GLY A 56 0.93 -12.07 -0.88
C GLY A 56 -0.42 -12.32 -0.25
N LEU A 57 -1.02 -11.26 0.24
CA LEU A 57 -2.32 -11.25 0.89
C LEU A 57 -3.25 -10.33 0.11
N HIS A 58 -4.47 -10.80 -0.16
CA HIS A 58 -5.51 -9.91 -0.66
C HIS A 58 -6.20 -9.28 0.52
N LEU A 59 -6.20 -7.95 0.57
CA LEU A 59 -6.87 -7.16 1.59
C LEU A 59 -8.07 -6.47 0.97
N ASP A 60 -9.21 -6.57 1.64
CA ASP A 60 -10.34 -5.71 1.33
C ASP A 60 -9.96 -4.27 1.70
N TYR A 61 -10.48 -3.31 0.95
CA TYR A 61 -10.25 -1.90 1.26
C TYR A 61 -11.50 -1.08 0.98
N THR A 62 -11.58 0.07 1.65
CA THR A 62 -12.56 1.11 1.38
C THR A 62 -11.88 2.40 0.98
N ILE A 63 -12.59 3.27 0.27
CA ILE A 63 -12.10 4.59 -0.13
C ILE A 63 -12.78 5.62 0.76
N VAL A 64 -11.97 6.39 1.49
CA VAL A 64 -12.44 7.51 2.31
C VAL A 64 -11.68 8.75 1.87
N GLY A 65 -12.34 9.62 1.10
CA GLY A 65 -11.70 10.79 0.48
C GLY A 65 -10.56 10.38 -0.47
N ASP A 66 -9.34 10.77 -0.12
CA ASP A 66 -8.11 10.45 -0.87
C ASP A 66 -7.31 9.30 -0.24
N CYS A 67 -7.93 8.53 0.63
CA CYS A 67 -7.30 7.43 1.34
C CYS A 67 -7.84 6.07 0.90
N LEU A 68 -6.93 5.12 0.70
CA LEU A 68 -7.21 3.70 0.73
C LEU A 68 -7.15 3.23 2.20
N VAL A 69 -8.26 2.77 2.74
CA VAL A 69 -8.33 2.21 4.09
C VAL A 69 -8.27 0.70 3.97
N LEU A 70 -7.14 0.12 4.38
CA LEU A 70 -6.93 -1.33 4.41
C LEU A 70 -7.48 -1.88 5.72
N GLU A 71 -8.43 -2.80 5.59
CA GLU A 71 -9.09 -3.45 6.73
C GLU A 71 -8.81 -4.95 6.69
N THR A 72 -8.44 -5.51 7.83
CA THR A 72 -8.31 -6.96 8.01
C THR A 72 -8.56 -7.32 9.46
N SER A 73 -9.25 -8.43 9.69
CA SER A 73 -9.57 -8.91 11.02
C SER A 73 -8.30 -9.06 11.86
N GLY A 74 -8.30 -8.44 13.05
CA GLY A 74 -7.21 -8.55 14.01
C GLY A 74 -6.00 -7.64 13.77
N LEU A 75 -6.07 -6.69 12.83
CA LEU A 75 -5.07 -5.63 12.69
C LEU A 75 -5.70 -4.24 12.76
N PRO A 76 -4.94 -3.23 13.24
CA PRO A 76 -5.38 -1.84 13.20
C PRO A 76 -5.64 -1.40 11.76
N ALA A 77 -6.69 -0.60 11.57
CA ALA A 77 -6.99 -0.04 10.26
C ALA A 77 -5.81 0.82 9.78
N THR A 78 -5.37 0.57 8.54
CA THR A 78 -4.24 1.27 7.93
C THR A 78 -4.73 2.11 6.77
N LYS A 79 -4.58 3.43 6.87
CA LYS A 79 -4.97 4.39 5.83
C LYS A 79 -3.74 4.82 5.05
N ILE A 80 -3.82 4.79 3.73
CA ILE A 80 -2.78 5.24 2.82
C ILE A 80 -3.39 6.34 1.96
N CYS A 81 -2.99 7.58 2.22
CA CYS A 81 -3.62 8.77 1.68
C CYS A 81 -2.72 9.49 0.67
N SER A 82 -3.22 9.69 -0.54
CA SER A 82 -2.65 10.62 -1.52
C SER A 82 -3.61 10.78 -2.70
N LYS A 83 -3.72 12.01 -3.22
CA LYS A 83 -4.48 12.33 -4.44
C LYS A 83 -3.97 11.63 -5.68
N GLU A 84 -2.70 11.18 -5.63
CA GLU A 84 -2.02 10.59 -6.78
C GLU A 84 -2.19 9.08 -6.86
N ILE A 85 -2.72 8.44 -5.81
CA ILE A 85 -2.93 6.99 -5.80
C ILE A 85 -4.18 6.66 -6.62
N PRO A 86 -4.07 5.84 -7.67
CA PRO A 86 -5.23 5.34 -8.39
C PRO A 86 -6.15 4.56 -7.46
N LYS A 87 -7.44 4.83 -7.55
CA LYS A 87 -8.49 4.16 -6.78
C LYS A 87 -9.03 3.01 -7.64
N PRO A 88 -8.59 1.75 -7.41
CA PRO A 88 -9.00 0.67 -8.30
C PRO A 88 -10.51 0.43 -8.22
N ALA A 89 -11.10 -0.15 -9.26
CA ALA A 89 -12.52 -0.52 -9.23
C ALA A 89 -12.77 -1.82 -8.43
N THR A 90 -11.70 -2.55 -8.11
CA THR A 90 -11.76 -3.79 -7.34
C THR A 90 -12.03 -3.47 -5.87
N ARG A 91 -12.58 -4.43 -5.10
CA ARG A 91 -12.73 -4.29 -3.65
C ARG A 91 -11.48 -4.70 -2.86
N ARG A 92 -10.45 -5.17 -3.55
CA ARG A 92 -9.27 -5.78 -2.96
C ARG A 92 -7.99 -5.26 -3.57
N VAL A 93 -6.99 -5.05 -2.73
CA VAL A 93 -5.60 -4.82 -3.14
C VAL A 93 -4.75 -6.05 -2.82
N LEU A 94 -3.67 -6.24 -3.58
CA LEU A 94 -2.67 -7.27 -3.30
C LEU A 94 -1.52 -6.68 -2.50
N LEU A 95 -1.36 -7.09 -1.25
CA LEU A 95 -0.21 -6.75 -0.43
C LEU A 95 0.87 -7.82 -0.56
N ARG A 96 2.11 -7.43 -0.88
CA ARG A 96 3.29 -8.31 -0.93
C ARG A 96 4.51 -7.61 -0.36
N VAL A 97 5.49 -8.38 0.08
CA VAL A 97 6.85 -7.88 0.35
C VAL A 97 7.78 -8.49 -0.70
N LEU A 98 8.13 -7.71 -1.72
CA LEU A 98 8.99 -8.17 -2.82
C LEU A 98 10.48 -7.82 -2.60
N ARG A 99 10.75 -6.84 -1.72
CA ARG A 99 12.11 -6.38 -1.39
C ARG A 99 12.21 -6.09 0.11
N PRO A 100 13.40 -6.21 0.72
CA PRO A 100 13.60 -5.79 2.09
C PRO A 100 13.19 -4.32 2.27
N GLY A 101 12.42 -4.03 3.32
CA GLY A 101 12.07 -2.67 3.72
C GLY A 101 10.95 -1.99 2.94
N ARG A 102 10.26 -2.66 2.00
CA ARG A 102 9.11 -2.08 1.28
C ARG A 102 7.93 -3.04 1.15
N ILE A 103 6.73 -2.49 1.25
CA ILE A 103 5.47 -3.14 0.93
C ILE A 103 5.07 -2.76 -0.49
N TYR A 104 4.80 -3.78 -1.29
CA TYR A 104 4.13 -3.69 -2.58
C TYR A 104 2.62 -3.74 -2.35
N ILE A 105 1.89 -2.76 -2.88
CA ILE A 105 0.43 -2.72 -2.89
C ILE A 105 -0.04 -2.65 -4.33
N GLY A 106 -0.52 -3.78 -4.84
CA GLY A 106 -1.11 -3.90 -6.17
C GLY A 106 -2.52 -3.37 -6.20
N LEU A 107 -2.73 -2.33 -7.00
CA LEU A 107 -3.99 -1.62 -7.22
C LEU A 107 -4.77 -2.28 -8.38
#